data_AF-A0A6J6RPE5-F1
#
_entry.id   AF-A0A6J6RPE5-F1
#
_cell.length_a   1.000
_cell.length_b   1.000
_cell.length_c   1.000
_cell.angle_alpha   90.00
_cell.angle_beta   90.00
_cell.angle_gamma   90.00
#
_symmetry.space_group_name_H-M   'P 1'
#
loop_
_entity.id
_entity.type
_entity.pdbx_description
1 polymer ?
#
loop_
_entity_poly.entity_id
_entity_poly.type
_entity_poly.pdbx_seq_one_letter_code
_entity_poly.pdbx_strand_id
1 'polypeptide(L)'
;MRRAAAPSLALPGLLALLGLLLALLLPVAPASAHEERESQFPAGDGTVPEKRSLRQAADVIVVCKPDSGRRIAKIRDRRLRAFNQRLLQRCEHRHMQAAVDAVREQRTNIYVLPGVYREQPSWDVPCMEGYDGGVVEYDQIVSCGEILNLVTIAGDDPEDPDIKCDNQLCDLQLLGTGAKPSDVHLEGGFTEDGDWLKHNGIKADRADGFYLGNMKATLFRENAFYVHETDGYVLEDFESAYNDLYGVLTFASDHGVIRRCDTHHNGDSGVYPGSSADVNASSTETGPLDRWAVEVYRCTMHHNALGYSGTAGNSVYVHDNRIHHNGLGFIVESILGGHPGMPQDHGWFEDNLIYSNNTNYYEKYVQGEDAPCQAATPEEVGHQDGVVCPAFGFPVGTGGMVIGNHNFISSNQVWDNWRQGFMLFWVPPALMRGDYDPTHQQDNSNHNAFVKNELGYSPSGEVLPNGMDFYWDEAGEGNCWQDNLTAPGKEVTHNYVVGLPDCGNPSQWPIGNLVKTTQLLPCAVYDRYSNTDPVGCDWLDTPEKPATDTGARGGTRAAGAPEEDGPGTPAALVAVTLLGALGIRVAGARVAGARRRHEEVGS
;
A
#
# COMPACT_ATOMS: atom_id res chain seq x y z
N MET A 1 67.04 28.60 12.68
CA MET A 1 65.82 29.13 12.03
C MET A 1 65.31 28.08 11.06
N ARG A 2 64.33 27.26 11.48
CA ARG A 2 63.66 26.26 10.64
C ARG A 2 62.27 26.80 10.30
N ARG A 3 61.95 26.92 9.01
CA ARG A 3 60.60 27.25 8.52
C ARG A 3 59.78 25.96 8.50
N ALA A 4 58.61 26.00 9.16
CA ALA A 4 57.62 24.93 9.13
C ALA A 4 56.80 25.01 7.83
N ALA A 5 56.54 23.85 7.23
CA ALA A 5 55.60 23.67 6.13
C ALA A 5 54.19 23.47 6.71
N ALA A 6 53.19 24.13 6.11
CA ALA A 6 51.78 23.92 6.42
C ALA A 6 51.25 22.67 5.68
N PRO A 7 50.36 21.87 6.28
CA PRO A 7 49.73 20.74 5.59
C PRO A 7 48.53 21.24 4.76
N SER A 8 48.50 20.83 3.51
CA SER A 8 47.37 20.99 2.60
C SER A 8 46.26 20.01 2.99
N LEU A 9 45.16 20.50 3.55
CA LEU A 9 43.99 19.70 3.93
C LEU A 9 42.82 19.93 2.94
N ALA A 10 42.19 18.81 2.57
CA ALA A 10 40.74 18.68 2.31
C ALA A 10 40.13 19.24 1.02
N LEU A 11 40.73 18.99 -0.16
CA LEU A 11 40.01 19.15 -1.44
C LEU A 11 39.07 17.98 -1.83
N PRO A 12 39.36 16.69 -1.53
CA PRO A 12 38.48 15.59 -1.95
C PRO A 12 37.19 15.50 -1.13
N GLY A 13 37.24 15.81 0.17
CA GLY A 13 36.06 15.78 1.05
C GLY A 13 35.02 16.88 0.73
N LEU A 14 35.48 18.04 0.24
CA LEU A 14 34.59 19.16 -0.10
C LEU A 14 33.78 18.88 -1.38
N LEU A 15 34.36 18.13 -2.33
CA LEU A 15 33.70 17.73 -3.57
C LEU A 15 32.67 16.60 -3.35
N ALA A 16 32.93 15.67 -2.42
CA ALA A 16 31.96 14.65 -2.04
C ALA A 16 30.74 15.26 -1.31
N LEU A 17 30.97 16.24 -0.43
CA LEU A 17 29.90 16.99 0.25
C LEU A 17 29.09 17.86 -0.72
N LEU A 18 29.73 18.52 -1.70
CA LEU A 18 29.01 19.26 -2.74
C LEU A 18 28.22 18.34 -3.68
N GLY A 19 28.72 17.13 -3.95
CA GLY A 19 28.00 16.11 -4.73
C GLY A 19 26.72 15.65 -4.03
N LEU A 20 26.77 15.39 -2.72
CA LEU A 20 25.60 15.06 -1.91
C LEU A 20 24.59 16.22 -1.84
N LEU A 21 25.07 17.45 -1.70
CA LEU A 21 24.23 18.66 -1.69
C LEU A 21 23.57 18.96 -3.04
N LEU A 22 24.17 18.58 -4.16
CA LEU A 22 23.55 18.71 -5.49
C LEU A 22 22.52 17.59 -5.75
N ALA A 23 22.73 16.38 -5.23
CA ALA A 23 21.73 15.31 -5.30
C ALA A 23 20.46 15.66 -4.49
N LEU A 24 20.60 16.40 -3.39
CA LEU A 24 19.51 16.95 -2.58
C LEU A 24 18.70 18.09 -3.25
N LEU A 25 19.15 18.60 -4.40
CA LEU A 25 18.47 19.68 -5.15
C LEU A 25 17.76 19.18 -6.41
N LEU A 26 17.78 17.88 -6.68
CA LEU A 26 16.95 17.31 -7.74
C LEU A 26 15.50 17.25 -7.21
N PRO A 27 14.55 17.89 -7.90
CA PRO A 27 13.15 17.67 -7.59
C PRO A 27 12.84 16.20 -7.91
N VAL A 28 12.68 15.38 -6.88
CA VAL A 28 11.94 14.12 -7.01
C VAL A 28 10.51 14.56 -7.31
N ALA A 29 10.07 14.37 -8.55
CA ALA A 29 8.65 14.52 -8.84
C ALA A 29 7.91 13.58 -7.87
N PRO A 30 6.82 14.02 -7.20
CA PRO A 30 6.05 13.11 -6.39
C PRO A 30 5.64 11.95 -7.31
N ALA A 31 6.18 10.77 -7.05
CA ALA A 31 5.65 9.57 -7.66
C ALA A 31 4.24 9.44 -7.09
N SER A 32 3.23 9.65 -7.94
CA SER A 32 1.87 9.27 -7.57
C SER A 32 1.89 7.77 -7.28
N ALA A 33 1.54 7.38 -6.06
CA ALA A 33 1.46 5.97 -5.65
C ALA A 33 0.53 5.18 -6.59
N HIS A 34 -0.51 5.87 -7.05
CA HIS A 34 -1.56 5.41 -7.95
C HIS A 34 -2.11 6.62 -8.72
N GLU A 35 -2.61 6.38 -9.94
CA GLU A 35 -3.18 7.40 -10.83
C GLU A 35 -4.58 7.82 -10.38
N GLU A 36 -4.65 8.55 -9.26
CA GLU A 36 -5.92 8.93 -8.63
C GLU A 36 -6.21 10.42 -8.73
N ARG A 37 -7.50 10.73 -8.85
CA ARG A 37 -8.04 12.09 -8.74
C ARG A 37 -7.90 12.59 -7.31
N GLU A 38 -7.98 13.91 -7.15
CA GLU A 38 -8.10 14.50 -5.81
C GLU A 38 -9.29 13.86 -5.09
N SER A 39 -9.03 13.35 -3.89
CA SER A 39 -9.96 12.50 -3.16
C SER A 39 -10.33 13.09 -1.81
N GLN A 40 -11.56 12.82 -1.38
CA GLN A 40 -12.16 13.33 -0.16
C GLN A 40 -12.71 12.18 0.68
N PHE A 41 -12.64 12.32 2.01
CA PHE A 41 -13.26 11.34 2.90
C PHE A 41 -14.79 11.44 2.86
N PRO A 42 -15.52 10.31 2.88
CA PRO A 42 -16.95 10.32 3.07
C PRO A 42 -17.33 10.90 4.44
N ALA A 43 -18.63 11.17 4.62
CA ALA A 43 -19.15 11.76 5.86
C ALA A 43 -18.93 10.89 7.11
N GLY A 44 -18.68 9.58 6.96
CA GLY A 44 -18.50 8.64 8.06
C GLY A 44 -19.80 8.38 8.83
N ASP A 45 -20.94 8.52 8.17
CA ASP A 45 -22.28 8.26 8.68
C ASP A 45 -22.90 6.94 8.18
N GLY A 46 -22.14 6.19 7.38
CA GLY A 46 -22.46 4.86 6.88
C GLY A 46 -22.31 3.73 7.91
N THR A 47 -22.40 2.49 7.42
CA THR A 47 -22.25 1.28 8.21
C THR A 47 -21.70 0.15 7.35
N VAL A 48 -21.09 -0.86 7.97
CA VAL A 48 -20.63 -2.07 7.26
C VAL A 48 -21.85 -2.83 6.69
N PRO A 49 -21.93 -3.07 5.37
CA PRO A 49 -23.08 -3.74 4.77
C PRO A 49 -23.16 -5.23 5.10
N GLU A 50 -24.38 -5.73 5.28
CA GLU A 50 -24.65 -7.16 5.47
C GLU A 50 -25.04 -7.87 4.17
N LYS A 51 -24.57 -9.13 4.03
CA LYS A 51 -24.93 -9.98 2.89
C LYS A 51 -26.43 -10.22 2.81
N ARG A 52 -27.07 -9.78 1.72
CA ARG A 52 -28.50 -10.05 1.49
C ARG A 52 -28.76 -11.32 0.69
N SER A 53 -29.76 -12.09 1.12
CA SER A 53 -30.32 -13.21 0.36
C SER A 53 -31.23 -12.75 -0.78
N LEU A 54 -31.59 -13.68 -1.69
CA LEU A 54 -32.59 -13.45 -2.76
C LEU A 54 -33.93 -12.86 -2.29
N ARG A 55 -34.33 -13.09 -1.02
CA ARG A 55 -35.60 -12.58 -0.49
C ARG A 55 -35.47 -11.21 0.17
N GLN A 56 -34.25 -10.82 0.52
CA GLN A 56 -33.95 -9.54 1.19
C GLN A 56 -33.56 -8.45 0.19
N ALA A 57 -33.12 -8.83 -1.02
CA ALA A 57 -32.84 -7.92 -2.11
C ALA A 57 -34.13 -7.28 -2.63
N ALA A 58 -34.06 -6.00 -3.02
CA ALA A 58 -35.18 -5.30 -3.67
C ALA A 58 -35.41 -5.87 -5.08
N ASP A 59 -34.31 -6.04 -5.83
CA ASP A 59 -34.28 -6.70 -7.12
C ASP A 59 -33.12 -7.71 -7.23
N VAL A 60 -33.22 -8.61 -8.20
CA VAL A 60 -32.24 -9.67 -8.46
C VAL A 60 -31.98 -9.80 -9.96
N ILE A 61 -30.77 -9.46 -10.36
CA ILE A 61 -30.25 -9.62 -11.72
C ILE A 61 -29.27 -10.82 -11.75
N VAL A 62 -29.26 -11.58 -12.84
CA VAL A 62 -28.36 -12.74 -12.99
C VAL A 62 -27.52 -12.63 -14.25
N VAL A 63 -26.20 -12.81 -14.09
CA VAL A 63 -25.21 -12.81 -15.16
C VAL A 63 -24.69 -14.22 -15.41
N CYS A 64 -24.71 -14.70 -16.66
CA CYS A 64 -24.19 -16.01 -17.02
C CYS A 64 -23.44 -16.04 -18.36
N LYS A 65 -22.52 -16.99 -18.49
CA LYS A 65 -21.85 -17.32 -19.76
C LYS A 65 -22.46 -18.57 -20.40
N PRO A 66 -22.27 -18.79 -21.71
CA PRO A 66 -22.80 -19.97 -22.41
C PRO A 66 -22.44 -21.31 -21.78
N ASP A 67 -21.26 -21.40 -21.14
CA ASP A 67 -20.77 -22.62 -20.50
C ASP A 67 -21.08 -22.70 -19.00
N SER A 68 -21.77 -21.71 -18.41
CA SER A 68 -22.14 -21.70 -16.99
C SER A 68 -22.91 -22.95 -16.58
N GLY A 69 -23.87 -23.41 -17.40
CA GLY A 69 -24.62 -24.64 -17.12
C GLY A 69 -23.72 -25.89 -17.01
N ARG A 70 -22.67 -25.98 -17.83
CA ARG A 70 -21.68 -27.06 -17.79
C ARG A 70 -20.83 -26.98 -16.53
N ARG A 71 -20.43 -25.78 -16.11
CA ARG A 71 -19.65 -25.54 -14.88
C ARG A 71 -20.48 -25.86 -13.64
N ILE A 72 -21.72 -25.38 -13.59
CA ILE A 72 -22.69 -25.65 -12.51
C ILE A 72 -22.91 -27.15 -12.32
N ALA A 73 -22.99 -27.93 -13.40
CA ALA A 73 -23.15 -29.38 -13.33
C ALA A 73 -22.00 -30.10 -12.58
N LYS A 74 -20.80 -29.48 -12.52
CA LYS A 74 -19.62 -30.01 -11.82
C LYS A 74 -19.59 -29.66 -10.32
N ILE A 75 -20.41 -28.73 -9.86
CA ILE A 75 -20.49 -28.35 -8.43
C ILE A 75 -20.90 -29.58 -7.62
N ARG A 76 -20.09 -29.97 -6.63
CA ARG A 76 -20.32 -31.18 -5.82
C ARG A 76 -21.45 -31.00 -4.82
N ASP A 77 -21.51 -29.86 -4.16
CA ASP A 77 -22.58 -29.53 -3.21
C ASP A 77 -23.94 -29.49 -3.93
N ARG A 78 -24.86 -30.36 -3.50
CA ARG A 78 -26.17 -30.52 -4.16
C ARG A 78 -27.06 -29.30 -3.98
N ARG A 79 -26.97 -28.59 -2.86
CA ARG A 79 -27.79 -27.40 -2.55
C ARG A 79 -27.30 -26.21 -3.36
N LEU A 80 -25.98 -25.98 -3.39
CA LEU A 80 -25.35 -24.93 -4.19
C LEU A 80 -25.58 -25.16 -5.68
N ARG A 81 -25.44 -26.40 -6.16
CA ARG A 81 -25.75 -26.74 -7.55
C ARG A 81 -27.22 -26.45 -7.89
N ALA A 82 -28.16 -26.88 -7.04
CA ALA A 82 -29.58 -26.61 -7.27
C ALA A 82 -29.92 -25.11 -7.21
N PHE A 83 -29.23 -24.34 -6.35
CA PHE A 83 -29.34 -22.89 -6.28
C PHE A 83 -28.90 -22.24 -7.59
N ASN A 84 -27.70 -22.57 -8.07
CA ASN A 84 -27.17 -22.10 -9.34
C ASN A 84 -28.05 -22.49 -10.54
N GLN A 85 -28.59 -23.72 -10.55
CA GLN A 85 -29.51 -24.16 -11.62
C GLN A 85 -30.80 -23.32 -11.68
N ARG A 86 -31.31 -22.86 -10.53
CA ARG A 86 -32.45 -21.93 -10.50
C ARG A 86 -32.08 -20.55 -11.00
N LEU A 87 -30.92 -20.03 -10.62
CA LEU A 87 -30.44 -18.74 -11.12
C LEU A 87 -30.17 -18.77 -12.63
N LEU A 88 -29.63 -19.87 -13.16
CA LEU A 88 -29.38 -20.04 -14.60
C LEU A 88 -30.65 -19.88 -15.45
N GLN A 89 -31.82 -20.26 -14.92
CA GLN A 89 -33.11 -20.07 -15.60
C GLN A 89 -33.55 -18.59 -15.66
N ARG A 90 -32.93 -17.74 -14.83
CA ARG A 90 -33.16 -16.29 -14.74
C ARG A 90 -32.01 -15.48 -15.34
N CYS A 91 -31.11 -16.10 -16.11
CA CYS A 91 -30.00 -15.39 -16.71
C CYS A 91 -30.51 -14.32 -17.70
N GLU A 92 -30.17 -13.07 -17.42
CA GLU A 92 -30.61 -11.89 -18.18
C GLU A 92 -29.44 -11.27 -18.94
N HIS A 93 -28.24 -11.26 -18.34
CA HIS A 93 -27.06 -10.61 -18.89
C HIS A 93 -25.90 -11.59 -19.09
N ARG A 94 -25.04 -11.27 -20.06
CA ARG A 94 -23.79 -12.01 -20.33
C ARG A 94 -22.55 -11.32 -19.75
N HIS A 95 -22.71 -10.06 -19.36
CA HIS A 95 -21.64 -9.14 -18.95
C HIS A 95 -22.06 -8.51 -17.63
N MET A 96 -21.09 -8.33 -16.73
CA MET A 96 -21.30 -7.70 -15.43
C MET A 96 -21.62 -6.21 -15.61
N GLN A 97 -20.90 -5.49 -16.48
CA GLN A 97 -21.19 -4.06 -16.72
C GLN A 97 -22.65 -3.87 -17.18
N ALA A 98 -23.08 -4.66 -18.17
CA ALA A 98 -24.47 -4.61 -18.65
C ALA A 98 -25.52 -4.93 -17.57
N ALA A 99 -25.15 -5.68 -16.52
CA ALA A 99 -26.03 -5.94 -15.38
C ALA A 99 -26.04 -4.78 -14.38
N VAL A 100 -24.90 -4.10 -14.19
CA VAL A 100 -24.79 -2.85 -13.42
C VAL A 100 -25.63 -1.75 -14.08
N ASP A 101 -25.51 -1.56 -15.39
CA ASP A 101 -26.31 -0.58 -16.16
C ASP A 101 -27.82 -0.84 -16.11
N ALA A 102 -28.20 -2.09 -15.84
CA ALA A 102 -29.59 -2.52 -15.77
C ALA A 102 -30.21 -2.33 -14.39
N VAL A 103 -29.42 -2.00 -13.35
CA VAL A 103 -29.94 -1.71 -12.01
C VAL A 103 -30.88 -0.51 -12.07
N ARG A 104 -32.05 -0.64 -11.42
CA ARG A 104 -33.06 0.43 -11.33
C ARG A 104 -33.49 0.74 -9.90
N GLU A 105 -33.12 -0.11 -8.95
CA GLU A 105 -33.49 0.03 -7.54
C GLU A 105 -32.26 -0.19 -6.66
N GLN A 106 -32.11 0.64 -5.62
CA GLN A 106 -31.12 0.40 -4.57
C GLN A 106 -31.34 -0.97 -3.92
N ARG A 107 -30.29 -1.49 -3.28
CA ARG A 107 -30.32 -2.81 -2.63
C ARG A 107 -30.56 -3.98 -3.61
N THR A 108 -30.23 -3.79 -4.87
CA THR A 108 -30.21 -4.86 -5.89
C THR A 108 -29.09 -5.86 -5.60
N ASN A 109 -29.35 -7.14 -5.89
CA ASN A 109 -28.31 -8.17 -5.94
C ASN A 109 -28.06 -8.60 -7.38
N ILE A 110 -26.83 -8.49 -7.85
CA ILE A 110 -26.34 -9.10 -9.07
C ILE A 110 -25.67 -10.43 -8.72
N TYR A 111 -26.23 -11.55 -9.18
CA TYR A 111 -25.61 -12.86 -9.03
C TYR A 111 -24.85 -13.25 -10.29
N VAL A 112 -23.56 -13.55 -10.13
CA VAL A 112 -22.68 -13.97 -11.22
C VAL A 112 -22.48 -15.49 -11.16
N LEU A 113 -22.87 -16.18 -12.23
CA LEU A 113 -22.76 -17.63 -12.33
C LEU A 113 -21.33 -18.08 -12.66
N PRO A 114 -20.97 -19.34 -12.38
CA PRO A 114 -19.64 -19.85 -12.74
C PRO A 114 -19.33 -19.62 -14.23
N GLY A 115 -18.18 -19.03 -14.53
CA GLY A 115 -17.83 -18.55 -15.87
C GLY A 115 -16.52 -17.75 -15.87
N VAL A 116 -16.02 -17.48 -17.08
CA VAL A 116 -14.93 -16.52 -17.31
C VAL A 116 -15.51 -15.28 -17.96
N TYR A 117 -15.30 -14.14 -17.35
CA TYR A 117 -15.87 -12.85 -17.66
C TYR A 117 -14.74 -11.94 -18.13
N ARG A 118 -14.75 -11.63 -19.42
CA ARG A 118 -13.76 -10.73 -20.03
C ARG A 118 -14.32 -9.34 -20.31
N GLU A 119 -15.65 -9.16 -20.17
CA GLU A 119 -16.30 -7.88 -20.45
C GLU A 119 -15.94 -7.28 -21.82
N GLN A 120 -15.99 -8.10 -22.88
CA GLN A 120 -15.66 -7.67 -24.25
C GLN A 120 -16.33 -6.36 -24.71
N PRO A 121 -17.59 -6.05 -24.36
CA PRO A 121 -18.18 -4.75 -24.71
C PRO A 121 -17.47 -3.55 -24.10
N SER A 122 -16.80 -3.71 -22.96
CA SER A 122 -16.04 -2.65 -22.28
C SER A 122 -14.65 -2.43 -22.90
N TRP A 123 -14.19 -3.29 -23.81
CA TRP A 123 -12.83 -3.21 -24.37
C TRP A 123 -12.64 -1.99 -25.26
N ASP A 124 -13.62 -1.73 -26.12
CA ASP A 124 -13.58 -0.65 -27.11
C ASP A 124 -14.83 0.21 -27.00
N VAL A 125 -14.78 1.21 -26.11
CA VAL A 125 -15.88 2.16 -25.89
C VAL A 125 -15.64 3.46 -26.64
N PRO A 126 -16.68 4.11 -27.22
CA PRO A 126 -16.50 5.30 -28.06
C PRO A 126 -15.72 6.46 -27.42
N CYS A 127 -15.84 6.59 -26.11
CA CYS A 127 -15.18 7.61 -25.29
C CYS A 127 -13.68 7.37 -25.05
N MET A 128 -13.10 6.25 -25.53
CA MET A 128 -11.65 6.08 -25.54
C MET A 128 -10.95 6.98 -26.58
N GLU A 129 -11.67 7.48 -27.59
CA GLU A 129 -11.08 8.38 -28.58
C GLU A 129 -10.59 9.68 -27.92
N GLY A 130 -9.27 9.88 -27.89
CA GLY A 130 -8.63 11.06 -27.30
C GLY A 130 -8.23 10.93 -25.84
N TYR A 131 -8.43 9.76 -25.22
CA TYR A 131 -7.85 9.46 -23.91
C TYR A 131 -6.34 9.27 -24.03
N ASP A 132 -5.58 9.95 -23.19
CA ASP A 132 -4.12 9.98 -23.21
C ASP A 132 -3.48 9.08 -22.13
N GLY A 133 -4.30 8.33 -21.39
CA GLY A 133 -3.82 7.44 -20.33
C GLY A 133 -3.71 8.11 -18.95
N GLY A 134 -4.25 9.32 -18.75
CA GLY A 134 -4.19 10.04 -17.49
C GLY A 134 -5.34 9.78 -16.49
N VAL A 135 -5.24 10.44 -15.34
CA VAL A 135 -6.27 10.41 -14.29
C VAL A 135 -7.61 10.93 -14.81
N VAL A 136 -8.71 10.27 -14.44
CA VAL A 136 -10.08 10.68 -14.78
C VAL A 136 -10.85 11.18 -13.56
N GLU A 137 -11.61 12.26 -13.75
CA GLU A 137 -12.49 12.83 -12.73
C GLU A 137 -13.80 12.04 -12.59
N TYR A 138 -14.53 12.28 -11.50
CA TYR A 138 -15.74 11.51 -11.18
C TYR A 138 -16.85 11.65 -12.26
N ASP A 139 -17.01 12.82 -12.88
CA ASP A 139 -17.96 13.03 -13.99
C ASP A 139 -17.67 12.14 -15.20
N GLN A 140 -16.38 11.92 -15.50
CA GLN A 140 -15.91 11.01 -16.53
C GLN A 140 -16.10 9.54 -16.12
N ILE A 141 -15.92 9.19 -14.84
CA ILE A 141 -16.26 7.86 -14.31
C ILE A 141 -17.75 7.53 -14.50
N VAL A 142 -18.64 8.49 -14.20
CA VAL A 142 -20.09 8.32 -14.36
C VAL A 142 -20.48 8.21 -15.84
N SER A 143 -19.91 9.05 -16.70
CA SER A 143 -20.30 9.11 -18.11
C SER A 143 -19.62 8.04 -18.99
N CYS A 144 -18.43 7.59 -18.62
CA CYS A 144 -17.66 6.56 -19.31
C CYS A 144 -16.52 5.99 -18.44
N GLY A 145 -16.87 5.28 -17.38
CA GLY A 145 -15.87 4.61 -16.53
C GLY A 145 -15.19 3.42 -17.22
N GLU A 146 -15.80 2.83 -18.25
CA GLU A 146 -15.22 1.73 -19.03
C GLU A 146 -13.94 2.10 -19.77
N ILE A 147 -13.61 3.39 -19.83
CA ILE A 147 -12.31 3.85 -20.32
C ILE A 147 -11.15 3.23 -19.51
N LEU A 148 -11.33 3.09 -18.19
CA LEU A 148 -10.35 2.51 -17.26
C LEU A 148 -10.71 1.10 -16.78
N ASN A 149 -12.00 0.84 -16.59
CA ASN A 149 -12.47 -0.33 -15.82
C ASN A 149 -13.18 -1.34 -16.72
N LEU A 150 -13.10 -2.64 -16.42
CA LEU A 150 -14.01 -3.60 -17.07
C LEU A 150 -15.44 -3.45 -16.54
N VAL A 151 -15.58 -3.15 -15.25
CA VAL A 151 -16.85 -2.89 -14.57
C VAL A 151 -16.74 -1.63 -13.71
N THR A 152 -17.62 -0.66 -13.96
CA THR A 152 -17.74 0.59 -13.21
C THR A 152 -19.07 0.63 -12.46
N ILE A 153 -19.01 0.97 -11.18
CA ILE A 153 -20.14 1.23 -10.30
C ILE A 153 -19.92 2.64 -9.72
N ALA A 154 -20.67 3.63 -10.18
CA ALA A 154 -20.57 5.02 -9.72
C ALA A 154 -21.87 5.40 -8.99
N GLY A 155 -21.83 5.55 -7.67
CA GLY A 155 -23.04 5.57 -6.81
C GLY A 155 -23.65 6.95 -6.54
N ASP A 156 -22.94 8.01 -6.87
CA ASP A 156 -23.29 9.41 -6.59
C ASP A 156 -23.68 10.18 -7.88
N ASP A 157 -24.50 11.21 -7.76
CA ASP A 157 -24.90 12.12 -8.83
C ASP A 157 -23.82 13.20 -9.05
N PRO A 158 -23.11 13.21 -10.18
CA PRO A 158 -22.02 14.18 -10.41
C PRO A 158 -22.51 15.64 -10.53
N GLU A 159 -23.82 15.89 -10.61
CA GLU A 159 -24.37 17.25 -10.64
C GLU A 159 -24.46 17.90 -9.26
N ASP A 160 -24.38 17.13 -8.17
CA ASP A 160 -24.47 17.62 -6.81
C ASP A 160 -23.09 17.80 -6.14
N PRO A 161 -22.98 18.67 -5.12
CA PRO A 161 -21.69 19.03 -4.54
C PRO A 161 -21.20 18.07 -3.45
N ASP A 162 -22.02 17.11 -3.01
CA ASP A 162 -21.61 16.13 -2.02
C ASP A 162 -20.97 14.90 -2.70
N ILE A 163 -20.60 13.90 -1.91
CA ILE A 163 -19.97 12.66 -2.41
C ILE A 163 -20.72 11.42 -1.93
N LYS A 164 -21.94 11.61 -1.44
CA LYS A 164 -22.74 10.58 -0.81
C LYS A 164 -23.47 9.79 -1.88
N CYS A 165 -23.49 8.48 -1.75
CA CYS A 165 -24.26 7.68 -2.68
C CYS A 165 -25.75 8.01 -2.58
N ASP A 166 -26.36 8.41 -3.70
CA ASP A 166 -27.76 8.80 -3.77
C ASP A 166 -28.54 8.18 -4.95
N ASN A 167 -27.85 7.46 -5.84
CA ASN A 167 -28.46 6.86 -7.03
C ASN A 167 -28.88 5.39 -6.82
N GLN A 168 -29.30 4.70 -7.90
CA GLN A 168 -29.80 3.32 -7.84
C GLN A 168 -28.73 2.27 -7.46
N LEU A 169 -27.44 2.61 -7.52
CA LEU A 169 -26.32 1.71 -7.25
C LEU A 169 -25.91 1.68 -5.77
N CYS A 170 -26.54 2.48 -4.92
CA CYS A 170 -26.35 2.38 -3.48
C CYS A 170 -26.83 1.04 -2.93
N ASP A 171 -26.11 0.55 -1.92
CA ASP A 171 -26.28 -0.78 -1.34
C ASP A 171 -26.13 -1.92 -2.37
N LEU A 172 -25.50 -1.75 -3.54
CA LEU A 172 -25.39 -2.81 -4.55
C LEU A 172 -24.56 -4.01 -4.04
N GLN A 173 -25.03 -5.24 -4.31
CA GLN A 173 -24.21 -6.44 -4.11
C GLN A 173 -23.92 -7.18 -5.41
N LEU A 174 -22.64 -7.47 -5.66
CA LEU A 174 -22.16 -8.28 -6.77
C LEU A 174 -21.58 -9.60 -6.25
N LEU A 175 -22.30 -10.69 -6.48
CA LEU A 175 -22.10 -11.97 -5.79
C LEU A 175 -21.83 -13.11 -6.75
N GLY A 176 -20.60 -13.62 -6.77
CA GLY A 176 -20.26 -14.87 -7.41
C GLY A 176 -20.91 -16.07 -6.71
N THR A 177 -21.33 -17.06 -7.49
CA THR A 177 -22.14 -18.20 -7.00
C THR A 177 -21.43 -19.55 -7.08
N GLY A 178 -20.14 -19.51 -7.40
CA GLY A 178 -19.24 -20.66 -7.40
C GLY A 178 -19.08 -21.33 -6.05
N ALA A 179 -18.48 -22.53 -6.04
CA ALA A 179 -18.08 -23.18 -4.79
C ALA A 179 -16.81 -22.55 -4.19
N LYS A 180 -16.06 -21.82 -5.01
CA LYS A 180 -14.86 -21.06 -4.67
C LYS A 180 -14.75 -19.83 -5.61
N PRO A 181 -13.91 -18.84 -5.26
CA PRO A 181 -13.82 -17.60 -6.03
C PRO A 181 -13.45 -17.83 -7.50
N SER A 182 -12.47 -18.71 -7.77
CA SER A 182 -12.02 -19.07 -9.12
C SER A 182 -13.05 -19.76 -10.03
N ASP A 183 -14.24 -20.11 -9.53
CA ASP A 183 -15.34 -20.56 -10.41
C ASP A 183 -15.98 -19.38 -11.17
N VAL A 184 -15.86 -18.16 -10.65
CA VAL A 184 -16.26 -16.89 -11.29
C VAL A 184 -15.00 -16.04 -11.47
N HIS A 185 -14.51 -15.97 -12.70
CA HIS A 185 -13.22 -15.34 -12.98
C HIS A 185 -13.41 -14.12 -13.89
N LEU A 186 -13.17 -12.93 -13.36
CA LEU A 186 -12.99 -11.71 -14.12
C LEU A 186 -11.54 -11.65 -14.63
N GLU A 187 -11.37 -11.61 -15.95
CA GLU A 187 -10.06 -11.68 -16.59
C GLU A 187 -9.92 -10.47 -17.50
N GLY A 188 -8.94 -9.62 -17.21
CA GLY A 188 -8.51 -8.55 -18.11
C GLY A 188 -7.70 -9.13 -19.26
N GLY A 189 -6.38 -8.98 -19.17
CA GLY A 189 -5.43 -9.44 -20.18
C GLY A 189 -4.90 -8.28 -21.03
N PHE A 190 -4.57 -8.60 -22.28
CA PHE A 190 -3.82 -7.71 -23.16
C PHE A 190 -4.55 -7.44 -24.48
N THR A 191 -4.24 -6.31 -25.10
CA THR A 191 -4.66 -5.93 -26.45
C THR A 191 -3.87 -6.73 -27.51
N GLU A 192 -4.23 -6.59 -28.79
CA GLU A 192 -3.53 -7.32 -29.89
C GLU A 192 -2.06 -6.90 -30.06
N ASP A 193 -1.69 -5.70 -29.63
CA ASP A 193 -0.32 -5.17 -29.61
C ASP A 193 0.43 -5.46 -28.29
N GLY A 194 -0.19 -6.18 -27.36
CA GLY A 194 0.44 -6.67 -26.13
C GLY A 194 0.41 -5.69 -24.95
N ASP A 195 -0.29 -4.55 -25.08
CA ASP A 195 -0.53 -3.61 -23.98
C ASP A 195 -1.66 -4.07 -23.07
N TRP A 196 -1.79 -3.47 -21.89
CA TRP A 196 -2.89 -3.75 -20.97
C TRP A 196 -4.24 -3.39 -21.58
N LEU A 197 -5.19 -4.31 -21.43
CA LEU A 197 -6.54 -4.09 -21.92
C LEU A 197 -7.33 -3.07 -21.09
N LYS A 198 -7.14 -3.09 -19.76
CA LYS A 198 -7.75 -2.17 -18.80
C LYS A 198 -6.86 -1.94 -17.59
N HIS A 199 -7.07 -0.78 -16.97
CA HIS A 199 -6.42 -0.43 -15.72
C HIS A 199 -7.00 -1.25 -14.56
N ASN A 200 -8.32 -1.35 -14.49
CA ASN A 200 -9.00 -1.97 -13.36
C ASN A 200 -10.00 -3.05 -13.76
N GLY A 201 -10.19 -4.02 -12.86
CA GLY A 201 -11.26 -5.01 -12.97
C GLY A 201 -12.62 -4.41 -12.63
N ILE A 202 -12.86 -4.18 -11.34
CA ILE A 202 -14.11 -3.60 -10.83
C ILE A 202 -13.78 -2.36 -10.02
N LYS A 203 -14.30 -1.20 -10.43
CA LYS A 203 -14.25 0.04 -9.64
C LYS A 203 -15.63 0.36 -9.07
N ALA A 204 -15.71 0.50 -7.75
CA ALA A 204 -16.85 1.02 -7.01
C ALA A 204 -16.47 2.39 -6.43
N ASP A 205 -16.98 3.46 -7.04
CA ASP A 205 -16.65 4.85 -6.71
C ASP A 205 -17.91 5.52 -6.12
N ARG A 206 -17.78 6.10 -4.92
CA ARG A 206 -18.90 6.69 -4.15
C ARG A 206 -20.11 5.76 -4.05
N ALA A 207 -19.86 4.48 -3.82
CA ALA A 207 -20.87 3.41 -3.90
C ALA A 207 -21.22 2.88 -2.50
N ASP A 208 -21.78 3.72 -1.65
CA ASP A 208 -22.05 3.40 -0.25
C ASP A 208 -22.88 2.12 -0.09
N GLY A 209 -22.48 1.29 0.88
CA GLY A 209 -23.08 -0.02 1.13
C GLY A 209 -22.69 -1.12 0.12
N PHE A 210 -21.67 -0.89 -0.72
CA PHE A 210 -21.25 -1.86 -1.74
C PHE A 210 -20.77 -3.19 -1.14
N TYR A 211 -21.13 -4.28 -1.82
CA TYR A 211 -20.72 -5.62 -1.42
C TYR A 211 -20.24 -6.44 -2.62
N LEU A 212 -19.03 -6.96 -2.53
CA LEU A 212 -18.48 -7.91 -3.48
C LEU A 212 -18.18 -9.23 -2.79
N GLY A 213 -18.53 -10.35 -3.42
CA GLY A 213 -18.05 -11.63 -2.91
C GLY A 213 -17.96 -12.80 -3.86
N ASN A 214 -17.06 -13.74 -3.52
CA ASN A 214 -16.90 -15.05 -4.17
C ASN A 214 -16.51 -14.99 -5.65
N MET A 215 -15.45 -14.24 -5.97
CA MET A 215 -14.95 -14.04 -7.33
C MET A 215 -13.43 -13.90 -7.38
N LYS A 216 -12.83 -14.32 -8.50
CA LYS A 216 -11.42 -14.12 -8.84
C LYS A 216 -11.26 -12.98 -9.86
N ALA A 217 -10.26 -12.13 -9.70
CA ALA A 217 -9.86 -11.12 -10.70
C ALA A 217 -8.36 -11.20 -11.01
N THR A 218 -7.98 -11.13 -12.29
CA THR A 218 -6.56 -11.18 -12.71
C THR A 218 -6.25 -10.39 -13.98
N LEU A 219 -4.97 -10.03 -14.13
CA LEU A 219 -4.37 -9.43 -15.33
C LEU A 219 -4.90 -8.03 -15.61
N PHE A 220 -4.67 -7.12 -14.66
CA PHE A 220 -4.95 -5.70 -14.76
C PHE A 220 -3.67 -4.88 -14.60
N ARG A 221 -3.58 -3.72 -15.26
CA ARG A 221 -2.46 -2.78 -15.09
C ARG A 221 -2.38 -2.29 -13.65
N GLU A 222 -3.52 -1.99 -13.03
CA GLU A 222 -3.55 -1.42 -11.69
C GLU A 222 -4.24 -2.35 -10.72
N ASN A 223 -5.58 -2.36 -10.67
CA ASN A 223 -6.33 -2.96 -9.57
C ASN A 223 -7.27 -4.07 -10.03
N ALA A 224 -7.23 -5.23 -9.37
CA ALA A 224 -8.26 -6.25 -9.60
C ALA A 224 -9.63 -5.80 -9.06
N PHE A 225 -9.66 -5.31 -7.82
CA PHE A 225 -10.83 -4.71 -7.18
C PHE A 225 -10.46 -3.35 -6.60
N TYR A 226 -11.27 -2.33 -6.89
CA TYR A 226 -11.04 -0.96 -6.48
C TYR A 226 -12.30 -0.35 -5.84
N VAL A 227 -12.20 0.10 -4.58
CA VAL A 227 -13.23 0.90 -3.90
C VAL A 227 -12.70 2.31 -3.62
N HIS A 228 -13.45 3.35 -3.97
CA HIS A 228 -12.99 4.74 -3.91
C HIS A 228 -14.08 5.63 -3.29
N GLU A 229 -13.71 6.50 -2.35
CA GLU A 229 -14.61 7.50 -1.72
C GLU A 229 -15.94 6.91 -1.22
N THR A 230 -15.89 5.71 -0.64
CA THR A 230 -17.09 4.96 -0.29
C THR A 230 -17.26 4.81 1.21
N ASP A 231 -18.45 5.09 1.73
CA ASP A 231 -18.84 4.86 3.12
C ASP A 231 -19.58 3.52 3.26
N GLY A 232 -18.92 2.54 3.87
CA GLY A 232 -19.46 1.21 4.04
C GLY A 232 -19.27 0.33 2.82
N TYR A 233 -18.37 -0.65 2.93
CA TYR A 233 -18.22 -1.68 1.89
C TYR A 233 -17.76 -3.02 2.48
N VAL A 234 -18.03 -4.11 1.77
CA VAL A 234 -17.48 -5.44 2.08
C VAL A 234 -16.90 -6.08 0.82
N LEU A 235 -15.64 -6.46 0.88
CA LEU A 235 -15.00 -7.38 -0.07
C LEU A 235 -14.76 -8.72 0.64
N GLU A 236 -15.47 -9.78 0.26
CA GLU A 236 -15.36 -11.08 0.93
C GLU A 236 -15.13 -12.28 -0.01
N ASP A 237 -14.41 -13.29 0.47
CA ASP A 237 -14.23 -14.55 -0.26
C ASP A 237 -13.73 -14.30 -1.69
N PHE A 238 -12.63 -13.56 -1.89
CA PHE A 238 -12.14 -13.25 -3.23
C PHE A 238 -10.70 -13.72 -3.45
N GLU A 239 -10.31 -13.83 -4.72
CA GLU A 239 -8.95 -14.13 -5.15
C GLU A 239 -8.47 -13.04 -6.12
N SER A 240 -7.31 -12.44 -5.89
CA SER A 240 -6.75 -11.41 -6.79
C SER A 240 -5.29 -11.68 -7.09
N ALA A 241 -4.94 -11.75 -8.39
CA ALA A 241 -3.60 -12.15 -8.76
C ALA A 241 -3.13 -11.65 -10.13
N TYR A 242 -1.81 -11.63 -10.32
CA TYR A 242 -1.16 -11.37 -11.60
C TYR A 242 -1.45 -9.98 -12.18
N ASN A 243 -1.62 -8.98 -11.30
CA ASN A 243 -1.77 -7.59 -11.69
C ASN A 243 -0.41 -6.88 -11.62
N ASP A 244 -0.19 -5.85 -12.45
CA ASP A 244 1.09 -5.10 -12.39
C ASP A 244 1.22 -4.31 -11.09
N LEU A 245 0.10 -3.84 -10.50
CA LEU A 245 0.11 -3.20 -9.19
C LEU A 245 -0.62 -4.02 -8.13
N TYR A 246 -1.91 -3.78 -7.91
CA TYR A 246 -2.62 -4.17 -6.70
C TYR A 246 -3.59 -5.33 -6.92
N GLY A 247 -3.66 -6.22 -5.93
CA GLY A 247 -4.78 -7.15 -5.80
C GLY A 247 -6.08 -6.40 -5.47
N VAL A 248 -6.02 -5.57 -4.42
CA VAL A 248 -7.10 -4.68 -3.99
C VAL A 248 -6.54 -3.32 -3.63
N LEU A 249 -7.19 -2.28 -4.12
CA LEU A 249 -7.03 -0.90 -3.66
C LEU A 249 -8.37 -0.45 -3.06
N THR A 250 -8.33 0.10 -1.86
CA THR A 250 -9.44 0.91 -1.33
C THR A 250 -8.88 2.27 -0.93
N PHE A 251 -9.51 3.36 -1.35
CA PHE A 251 -8.97 4.70 -1.19
C PHE A 251 -10.00 5.68 -0.64
N ALA A 252 -9.59 6.52 0.33
CA ALA A 252 -10.44 7.58 0.90
C ALA A 252 -11.79 7.06 1.40
N SER A 253 -11.81 5.99 2.20
CA SER A 253 -13.04 5.27 2.58
C SER A 253 -13.18 5.07 4.10
N ASP A 254 -14.41 4.86 4.58
CA ASP A 254 -14.76 4.51 5.98
C ASP A 254 -15.72 3.29 6.01
N HIS A 255 -15.89 2.67 7.17
CA HIS A 255 -16.70 1.47 7.41
C HIS A 255 -16.42 0.30 6.44
N GLY A 256 -15.17 0.14 6.04
CA GLY A 256 -14.72 -0.90 5.12
C GLY A 256 -14.42 -2.24 5.79
N VAL A 257 -14.72 -3.34 5.11
CA VAL A 257 -14.28 -4.69 5.52
C VAL A 257 -13.72 -5.47 4.34
N ILE A 258 -12.49 -5.96 4.49
CA ILE A 258 -11.81 -6.85 3.54
C ILE A 258 -11.53 -8.16 4.26
N ARG A 259 -12.12 -9.27 3.81
CA ARG A 259 -11.98 -10.55 4.55
C ARG A 259 -11.98 -11.80 3.71
N ARG A 260 -11.36 -12.85 4.25
CA ARG A 260 -11.33 -14.19 3.64
C ARG A 260 -10.82 -14.15 2.20
N CYS A 261 -9.70 -13.50 1.98
CA CYS A 261 -9.12 -13.30 0.66
C CYS A 261 -7.84 -14.11 0.43
N ASP A 262 -7.52 -14.34 -0.83
CA ASP A 262 -6.26 -14.94 -1.29
C ASP A 262 -5.66 -14.04 -2.37
N THR A 263 -4.57 -13.33 -2.03
CA THR A 263 -3.98 -12.31 -2.91
C THR A 263 -2.53 -12.64 -3.22
N HIS A 264 -2.19 -12.75 -4.50
CA HIS A 264 -0.86 -13.25 -4.88
C HIS A 264 -0.33 -12.81 -6.24
N HIS A 265 1.00 -12.74 -6.37
CA HIS A 265 1.68 -12.40 -7.62
C HIS A 265 1.25 -11.03 -8.19
N ASN A 266 0.98 -10.07 -7.32
CA ASN A 266 0.75 -8.67 -7.70
C ASN A 266 2.07 -7.90 -7.60
N GLY A 267 2.34 -7.03 -8.58
CA GLY A 267 3.61 -6.30 -8.70
C GLY A 267 3.82 -5.22 -7.64
N ASP A 268 2.77 -4.75 -6.97
CA ASP A 268 2.84 -3.98 -5.74
C ASP A 268 2.29 -4.83 -4.59
N SER A 269 1.09 -4.53 -4.08
CA SER A 269 0.56 -5.18 -2.88
C SER A 269 -0.64 -6.10 -3.11
N GLY A 270 -0.78 -7.10 -2.25
CA GLY A 270 -1.95 -7.96 -2.23
C GLY A 270 -3.21 -7.23 -1.79
N VAL A 271 -3.12 -6.45 -0.71
CA VAL A 271 -4.23 -5.64 -0.14
C VAL A 271 -3.70 -4.26 0.24
N TYR A 272 -4.39 -3.22 -0.23
CA TYR A 272 -4.05 -1.82 0.04
C TYR A 272 -5.27 -0.99 0.47
N PRO A 273 -5.44 -0.69 1.76
CA PRO A 273 -6.37 0.34 2.22
C PRO A 273 -5.62 1.67 2.42
N GLY A 274 -5.45 2.43 1.35
CA GLY A 274 -4.78 3.73 1.37
C GLY A 274 -5.72 4.86 1.74
N SER A 275 -5.21 5.89 2.40
CA SER A 275 -6.00 7.04 2.86
C SER A 275 -7.32 6.58 3.48
N SER A 276 -7.30 5.63 4.41
CA SER A 276 -8.53 5.29 5.16
C SER A 276 -8.90 6.47 6.06
N ALA A 277 -10.19 6.65 6.36
CA ALA A 277 -10.63 7.76 7.19
C ALA A 277 -9.93 7.76 8.56
N ASP A 278 -9.38 8.91 8.95
CA ASP A 278 -8.72 9.02 10.25
C ASP A 278 -9.74 9.28 11.37
N VAL A 279 -10.46 8.22 11.74
CA VAL A 279 -11.49 8.24 12.78
C VAL A 279 -10.90 8.38 14.19
N ASN A 280 -9.57 8.28 14.34
CA ASN A 280 -8.86 8.38 15.60
C ASN A 280 -7.91 9.59 15.70
N ALA A 281 -7.94 10.53 14.74
CA ALA A 281 -7.07 11.73 14.68
C ALA A 281 -6.96 12.58 15.97
N SER A 282 -7.98 12.50 16.84
CA SER A 282 -8.03 13.23 18.11
C SER A 282 -7.62 12.40 19.33
N SER A 283 -7.35 11.12 19.14
CA SER A 283 -6.85 10.22 20.16
C SER A 283 -5.37 10.48 20.41
N THR A 284 -4.97 10.32 21.67
CA THR A 284 -3.55 10.26 22.06
C THR A 284 -3.16 8.85 22.51
N GLU A 285 -4.13 7.94 22.53
CA GLU A 285 -3.96 6.55 22.92
C GLU A 285 -3.62 5.73 21.67
N THR A 286 -2.47 5.06 21.67
CA THR A 286 -2.03 4.21 20.55
C THR A 286 -2.92 2.97 20.35
N GLY A 287 -3.53 2.44 21.42
CA GLY A 287 -4.47 1.33 21.34
C GLY A 287 -4.50 0.42 22.59
N PRO A 288 -5.46 -0.53 22.66
CA PRO A 288 -6.53 -0.74 21.68
C PRO A 288 -7.60 0.35 21.75
N LEU A 289 -8.17 0.76 20.60
CA LEU A 289 -9.33 1.66 20.54
C LEU A 289 -10.57 0.90 20.05
N ASP A 290 -11.73 1.54 20.11
CA ASP A 290 -13.03 0.90 19.84
C ASP A 290 -13.56 1.15 18.42
N ARG A 291 -12.88 1.98 17.61
CA ARG A 291 -13.30 2.32 16.24
C ARG A 291 -12.11 2.29 15.27
N TRP A 292 -12.31 1.62 14.15
CA TRP A 292 -11.45 1.62 12.98
C TRP A 292 -12.27 2.01 11.74
N ALA A 293 -11.59 2.53 10.72
CA ALA A 293 -12.21 2.87 9.44
C ALA A 293 -12.32 1.66 8.51
N VAL A 294 -11.29 0.81 8.51
CA VAL A 294 -11.25 -0.41 7.69
C VAL A 294 -10.77 -1.60 8.50
N GLU A 295 -11.42 -2.75 8.35
CA GLU A 295 -11.03 -4.02 8.96
C GLU A 295 -10.52 -5.00 7.90
N VAL A 296 -9.36 -5.61 8.13
CA VAL A 296 -8.75 -6.59 7.23
C VAL A 296 -8.43 -7.87 7.97
N TYR A 297 -9.14 -8.97 7.67
CA TYR A 297 -8.94 -10.22 8.40
C TYR A 297 -9.17 -11.53 7.65
N ARG A 298 -8.50 -12.58 8.13
CA ARG A 298 -8.52 -13.94 7.56
C ARG A 298 -8.11 -13.97 6.09
N CYS A 299 -7.24 -13.06 5.67
CA CYS A 299 -6.65 -13.05 4.36
C CYS A 299 -5.32 -13.80 4.33
N THR A 300 -5.02 -14.41 3.19
CA THR A 300 -3.71 -14.96 2.88
C THR A 300 -3.10 -14.08 1.78
N MET A 301 -2.01 -13.40 2.11
CA MET A 301 -1.34 -12.43 1.23
C MET A 301 0.06 -12.95 0.96
N HIS A 302 0.31 -13.47 -0.25
CA HIS A 302 1.56 -14.17 -0.53
C HIS A 302 2.08 -14.02 -1.94
N HIS A 303 3.39 -14.14 -2.11
CA HIS A 303 4.04 -14.03 -3.42
C HIS A 303 3.77 -12.71 -4.15
N ASN A 304 3.49 -11.62 -3.44
CA ASN A 304 3.42 -10.26 -3.98
C ASN A 304 4.73 -9.53 -3.71
N ALA A 305 4.97 -8.38 -4.34
CA ALA A 305 6.07 -7.52 -3.89
C ALA A 305 5.86 -7.13 -2.42
N LEU A 306 4.64 -6.72 -2.07
CA LEU A 306 4.17 -6.43 -0.72
C LEU A 306 2.96 -7.30 -0.34
N GLY A 307 2.95 -7.89 0.85
CA GLY A 307 1.74 -8.58 1.33
C GLY A 307 0.58 -7.61 1.54
N TYR A 308 0.84 -6.57 2.33
CA TYR A 308 -0.08 -5.48 2.66
C TYR A 308 0.63 -4.13 2.51
N SER A 309 -0.07 -3.10 2.06
CA SER A 309 0.45 -1.73 2.04
C SER A 309 -0.64 -0.73 2.43
N GLY A 310 -0.25 0.40 3.03
CA GLY A 310 -1.20 1.39 3.53
C GLY A 310 -0.57 2.76 3.70
N THR A 311 -0.38 3.47 2.59
CA THR A 311 -0.02 4.89 2.59
C THR A 311 -1.19 5.70 3.14
N ALA A 312 -0.96 6.51 4.17
CA ALA A 312 -2.05 7.17 4.91
C ALA A 312 -3.18 6.19 5.34
N GLY A 313 -2.85 4.91 5.54
CA GLY A 313 -3.81 3.90 5.96
C GLY A 313 -4.20 4.12 7.42
N ASN A 314 -5.06 5.12 7.67
CA ASN A 314 -5.39 5.56 9.01
C ASN A 314 -6.43 4.68 9.66
N SER A 315 -6.27 4.43 10.97
CA SER A 315 -7.28 3.73 11.76
C SER A 315 -7.69 2.38 11.15
N VAL A 316 -6.74 1.63 10.58
CA VAL A 316 -7.02 0.33 9.95
C VAL A 316 -6.71 -0.80 10.93
N TYR A 317 -7.64 -1.75 11.11
CA TYR A 317 -7.44 -2.93 11.94
C TYR A 317 -7.14 -4.17 11.09
N VAL A 318 -5.91 -4.67 11.17
CA VAL A 318 -5.39 -5.80 10.40
C VAL A 318 -5.12 -6.97 11.34
N HIS A 319 -5.93 -8.03 11.28
CA HIS A 319 -5.81 -9.15 12.21
C HIS A 319 -6.16 -10.54 11.65
N ASP A 320 -5.67 -11.59 12.31
CA ASP A 320 -5.90 -13.00 11.91
C ASP A 320 -5.48 -13.30 10.47
N ASN A 321 -4.48 -12.60 9.92
CA ASN A 321 -4.02 -12.79 8.55
C ASN A 321 -2.77 -13.69 8.46
N ARG A 322 -2.50 -14.19 7.26
CA ARG A 322 -1.25 -14.85 6.90
C ARG A 322 -0.54 -14.01 5.84
N ILE A 323 0.61 -13.45 6.18
CA ILE A 323 1.37 -12.54 5.34
C ILE A 323 2.74 -13.16 5.10
N HIS A 324 2.94 -13.81 3.95
CA HIS A 324 4.11 -14.66 3.76
C HIS A 324 4.61 -14.79 2.33
N HIS A 325 5.89 -15.14 2.16
CA HIS A 325 6.50 -15.38 0.84
C HIS A 325 6.42 -14.18 -0.11
N ASN A 326 6.21 -12.97 0.42
CA ASN A 326 6.32 -11.72 -0.32
C ASN A 326 7.77 -11.24 -0.37
N GLY A 327 8.03 -10.09 -1.01
CA GLY A 327 9.31 -9.37 -0.84
C GLY A 327 9.38 -8.68 0.52
N LEU A 328 8.28 -8.00 0.90
CA LEU A 328 8.05 -7.37 2.21
C LEU A 328 6.68 -7.81 2.73
N GLY A 329 6.57 -8.11 4.03
CA GLY A 329 5.32 -8.57 4.63
C GLY A 329 4.25 -7.47 4.61
N PHE A 330 4.39 -6.44 5.43
CA PHE A 330 3.50 -5.28 5.37
C PHE A 330 4.26 -3.94 5.44
N ILE A 331 3.64 -2.90 4.93
CA ILE A 331 4.07 -1.51 5.11
C ILE A 331 2.90 -0.61 5.49
N VAL A 332 3.15 0.32 6.41
CA VAL A 332 2.30 1.49 6.68
C VAL A 332 3.20 2.72 6.71
N GLU A 333 2.88 3.72 5.91
CA GLU A 333 3.87 4.76 5.62
C GLU A 333 3.29 6.14 5.30
N SER A 334 4.16 7.14 5.48
CA SER A 334 3.94 8.57 5.26
C SER A 334 5.01 9.20 4.34
N ILE A 335 5.53 8.43 3.39
CA ILE A 335 6.49 8.75 2.33
C ILE A 335 5.79 9.37 1.12
N LEU A 336 4.70 8.77 0.63
CA LEU A 336 4.07 9.19 -0.63
C LEU A 336 3.13 10.38 -0.36
N GLY A 337 3.64 11.59 -0.62
CA GLY A 337 2.91 12.85 -0.39
C GLY A 337 1.59 12.95 -1.17
N GLY A 338 0.72 13.89 -0.76
CA GLY A 338 -0.55 14.18 -1.46
C GLY A 338 -1.74 13.30 -1.08
N HIS A 339 -1.52 12.26 -0.26
CA HIS A 339 -2.59 11.41 0.25
C HIS A 339 -3.45 12.14 1.30
N PRO A 340 -4.80 12.07 1.23
CA PRO A 340 -5.67 12.60 2.27
C PRO A 340 -5.42 11.96 3.64
N GLY A 341 -5.48 12.77 4.70
CA GLY A 341 -5.30 12.29 6.07
C GLY A 341 -3.85 11.93 6.44
N MET A 342 -2.86 12.41 5.70
CA MET A 342 -1.45 12.30 6.09
C MET A 342 -1.12 13.17 7.32
N PRO A 343 -0.14 12.76 8.16
CA PRO A 343 0.63 11.50 8.13
C PRO A 343 -0.22 10.27 8.48
N GLN A 344 0.26 9.06 8.14
CA GLN A 344 -0.40 7.81 8.53
C GLN A 344 -0.50 7.69 10.05
N ASP A 345 -1.66 7.28 10.55
CA ASP A 345 -2.01 7.29 11.97
C ASP A 345 -2.89 6.11 12.42
N HIS A 346 -2.65 5.59 13.64
CA HIS A 346 -3.48 4.57 14.31
C HIS A 346 -3.73 3.25 13.54
N GLY A 347 -2.73 2.67 12.86
CA GLY A 347 -2.83 1.33 12.29
C GLY A 347 -2.67 0.23 13.36
N TRP A 348 -3.53 -0.78 13.38
CA TRP A 348 -3.47 -1.89 14.34
C TRP A 348 -3.18 -3.20 13.64
N PHE A 349 -2.13 -3.89 14.08
CA PHE A 349 -1.70 -5.17 13.53
C PHE A 349 -1.69 -6.19 14.66
N GLU A 350 -2.70 -7.06 14.70
CA GLU A 350 -2.89 -8.01 15.80
C GLU A 350 -3.06 -9.45 15.33
N ASP A 351 -2.47 -10.41 16.06
CA ASP A 351 -2.69 -11.86 15.84
C ASP A 351 -2.43 -12.33 14.39
N ASN A 352 -1.53 -11.65 13.67
CA ASN A 352 -1.13 -12.05 12.32
C ASN A 352 0.02 -13.06 12.35
N LEU A 353 0.07 -13.91 11.33
CA LEU A 353 1.22 -14.76 11.02
C LEU A 353 2.05 -14.11 9.91
N ILE A 354 3.25 -13.62 10.22
CA ILE A 354 4.09 -12.84 9.31
C ILE A 354 5.44 -13.55 9.12
N TYR A 355 5.63 -14.22 7.99
CA TYR A 355 6.77 -15.12 7.85
C TYR A 355 7.30 -15.36 6.44
N SER A 356 8.57 -15.72 6.35
CA SER A 356 9.22 -16.10 5.09
C SER A 356 9.06 -15.06 3.96
N ASN A 357 8.96 -13.75 4.29
CA ASN A 357 8.86 -12.68 3.29
C ASN A 357 10.24 -12.36 2.71
N ASN A 358 10.84 -13.34 2.01
CA ASN A 358 12.22 -13.29 1.52
C ASN A 358 12.30 -13.39 -0.01
N THR A 359 11.16 -13.34 -0.72
CA THR A 359 11.17 -13.51 -2.18
C THR A 359 11.73 -12.26 -2.84
N ASN A 360 12.93 -12.36 -3.41
CA ASN A 360 13.54 -11.25 -4.11
C ASN A 360 13.06 -11.17 -5.57
N TYR A 361 12.13 -10.27 -5.84
CA TYR A 361 11.62 -10.02 -7.20
C TYR A 361 12.52 -9.10 -8.02
N TYR A 362 13.32 -8.24 -7.37
CA TYR A 362 14.23 -7.32 -8.05
C TYR A 362 15.32 -8.09 -8.80
N GLU A 363 16.06 -8.95 -8.08
CA GLU A 363 17.11 -9.80 -8.65
C GLU A 363 16.53 -10.76 -9.71
N LYS A 364 15.32 -11.28 -9.47
CA LYS A 364 14.72 -12.31 -10.32
C LYS A 364 14.14 -11.76 -11.63
N TYR A 365 13.54 -10.57 -11.58
CA TYR A 365 12.68 -10.09 -12.67
C TYR A 365 12.94 -8.65 -13.13
N VAL A 366 13.61 -7.81 -12.35
CA VAL A 366 13.78 -6.37 -12.67
C VAL A 366 15.20 -6.03 -13.11
N GLN A 367 16.21 -6.54 -12.41
CA GLN A 367 17.61 -6.18 -12.63
C GLN A 367 18.19 -6.90 -13.85
N GLY A 368 18.83 -6.13 -14.74
CA GLY A 368 19.43 -6.61 -15.98
C GLY A 368 18.62 -6.25 -17.23
N GLU A 369 19.30 -6.00 -18.34
CA GLU A 369 18.67 -5.53 -19.59
C GLU A 369 17.69 -6.55 -20.19
N ASP A 370 17.94 -7.85 -20.01
CA ASP A 370 17.09 -8.94 -20.52
C ASP A 370 16.08 -9.45 -19.47
N ALA A 371 15.91 -8.75 -18.34
CA ALA A 371 15.02 -9.20 -17.27
C ALA A 371 13.54 -9.06 -17.69
N PRO A 372 12.63 -9.97 -17.28
CA PRO A 372 11.23 -9.95 -17.68
C PRO A 372 10.52 -8.59 -17.53
N CYS A 373 10.74 -7.86 -16.44
CA CYS A 373 10.12 -6.55 -16.22
C CYS A 373 10.68 -5.42 -17.12
N GLN A 374 11.70 -5.70 -17.93
CA GLN A 374 12.25 -4.80 -18.95
C GLN A 374 11.71 -5.11 -20.36
N ALA A 375 10.79 -6.08 -20.49
CA ALA A 375 10.18 -6.42 -21.76
C ALA A 375 9.45 -5.21 -22.37
N ALA A 376 9.33 -5.20 -23.71
CA ALA A 376 8.81 -4.06 -24.43
C ALA A 376 7.30 -3.89 -24.26
N THR A 377 6.57 -4.98 -24.03
CA THR A 377 5.12 -4.96 -23.80
C THR A 377 4.74 -5.71 -22.52
N PRO A 378 3.65 -5.30 -21.85
CA PRO A 378 3.10 -6.02 -20.70
C PRO A 378 2.85 -7.52 -20.93
N GLU A 379 2.40 -7.92 -22.12
CA GLU A 379 2.18 -9.34 -22.45
C GLU A 379 3.49 -10.16 -22.36
N GLU A 380 4.60 -9.58 -22.84
CA GLU A 380 5.93 -10.21 -22.85
C GLU A 380 6.55 -10.31 -21.44
N VAL A 381 6.15 -9.45 -20.49
CA VAL A 381 6.61 -9.50 -19.09
C VAL A 381 6.29 -10.85 -18.45
N GLY A 382 5.16 -11.46 -18.79
CA GLY A 382 4.79 -12.79 -18.27
C GLY A 382 4.10 -12.77 -16.91
N HIS A 383 3.30 -11.75 -16.60
CA HIS A 383 2.50 -11.69 -15.36
C HIS A 383 1.63 -12.94 -15.18
N GLN A 384 1.03 -13.44 -16.28
CA GLN A 384 0.24 -14.68 -16.33
C GLN A 384 1.02 -15.93 -15.89
N ASP A 385 2.35 -15.88 -15.94
CA ASP A 385 3.26 -16.96 -15.55
C ASP A 385 3.85 -16.74 -14.14
N GLY A 386 3.41 -15.70 -13.42
CA GLY A 386 3.83 -15.39 -12.06
C GLY A 386 5.07 -14.50 -11.97
N VAL A 387 5.33 -13.69 -13.00
CA VAL A 387 6.29 -12.58 -12.92
C VAL A 387 5.67 -11.44 -12.10
N VAL A 388 6.47 -10.87 -11.20
CA VAL A 388 6.10 -9.81 -10.26
C VAL A 388 7.09 -8.67 -10.47
N CYS A 389 6.60 -7.47 -10.74
CA CYS A 389 7.42 -6.32 -11.09
C CYS A 389 7.26 -5.18 -10.07
N PRO A 390 8.03 -5.17 -8.96
CA PRO A 390 7.98 -4.13 -7.94
C PRO A 390 7.96 -2.70 -8.48
N ALA A 391 6.89 -1.97 -8.20
CA ALA A 391 6.75 -0.56 -8.59
C ALA A 391 7.72 0.35 -7.83
N PHE A 392 8.02 0.02 -6.56
CA PHE A 392 8.92 0.78 -5.69
C PHE A 392 10.01 -0.12 -5.09
N GLY A 393 11.05 0.49 -4.53
CA GLY A 393 12.16 -0.19 -3.87
C GLY A 393 11.87 -0.40 -2.38
N PHE A 394 11.83 -1.65 -1.93
CA PHE A 394 11.50 -2.02 -0.55
C PHE A 394 12.51 -3.03 0.02
N PRO A 395 12.71 -3.05 1.36
CA PRO A 395 13.70 -3.90 2.00
C PRO A 395 13.27 -5.38 2.01
N VAL A 396 13.73 -6.14 1.02
CA VAL A 396 13.47 -7.58 0.89
C VAL A 396 13.87 -8.33 2.16
N GLY A 397 13.05 -9.28 2.61
CA GLY A 397 13.33 -10.06 3.83
C GLY A 397 12.77 -9.45 5.11
N THR A 398 11.89 -8.46 5.00
CA THR A 398 11.34 -7.73 6.14
C THR A 398 9.90 -8.18 6.43
N GLY A 399 9.57 -8.41 7.71
CA GLY A 399 8.20 -8.75 8.13
C GLY A 399 7.25 -7.55 8.11
N GLY A 400 7.67 -6.41 8.65
CA GLY A 400 6.88 -5.18 8.67
C GLY A 400 7.73 -3.91 8.61
N MET A 401 7.24 -2.89 7.92
CA MET A 401 7.89 -1.58 7.77
C MET A 401 6.93 -0.47 8.16
N VAL A 402 7.34 0.39 9.09
CA VAL A 402 6.47 1.37 9.76
C VAL A 402 7.07 2.76 9.68
N ILE A 403 6.33 3.69 9.07
CA ILE A 403 6.66 5.12 8.93
C ILE A 403 5.39 5.93 9.16
N GLY A 404 4.84 5.85 10.36
CA GLY A 404 3.60 6.51 10.72
C GLY A 404 3.43 6.56 12.23
N ASN A 405 2.28 7.04 12.68
CA ASN A 405 2.06 7.36 14.07
C ASN A 405 1.07 6.41 14.73
N HIS A 406 1.19 6.29 16.05
CA HIS A 406 0.23 5.57 16.89
C HIS A 406 -0.10 4.15 16.40
N ASN A 407 0.83 3.48 15.71
CA ASN A 407 0.58 2.10 15.28
C ASN A 407 0.67 1.14 16.47
N PHE A 408 -0.33 0.30 16.64
CA PHE A 408 -0.41 -0.73 17.68
C PHE A 408 -0.14 -2.10 17.07
N ILE A 409 1.08 -2.59 17.24
CA ILE A 409 1.56 -3.84 16.64
C ILE A 409 1.72 -4.87 17.75
N SER A 410 0.68 -5.69 17.93
CA SER A 410 0.55 -6.57 19.09
C SER A 410 0.36 -8.03 18.73
N SER A 411 0.86 -8.95 19.55
CA SER A 411 0.45 -10.37 19.52
C SER A 411 0.70 -11.10 18.18
N ASN A 412 1.51 -10.53 17.27
CA ASN A 412 1.82 -11.18 15.99
C ASN A 412 2.87 -12.26 16.19
N GLN A 413 2.80 -13.32 15.38
CA GLN A 413 3.87 -14.32 15.28
C GLN A 413 4.71 -14.01 14.03
N VAL A 414 6.00 -13.72 14.23
CA VAL A 414 6.90 -13.20 13.19
C VAL A 414 8.19 -14.01 13.13
N TRP A 415 8.41 -14.75 12.05
CA TRP A 415 9.56 -15.67 11.95
C TRP A 415 10.06 -15.84 10.51
N ASP A 416 11.28 -16.33 10.34
CA ASP A 416 11.91 -16.60 9.04
C ASP A 416 11.92 -15.38 8.08
N ASN A 417 11.92 -14.14 8.58
CA ASN A 417 12.16 -12.95 7.77
C ASN A 417 13.65 -12.57 7.87
N TRP A 418 14.39 -12.79 6.78
CA TRP A 418 15.87 -12.89 6.81
C TRP A 418 16.59 -11.57 7.00
N ARG A 419 15.95 -10.42 6.71
CA ARG A 419 16.51 -9.08 7.00
C ARG A 419 16.10 -8.65 8.40
N GLN A 420 14.80 -8.48 8.62
CA GLN A 420 14.28 -8.04 9.90
C GLN A 420 12.84 -8.46 10.16
N GLY A 421 12.46 -8.63 11.42
CA GLY A 421 11.07 -8.81 11.84
C GLY A 421 10.28 -7.53 11.57
N PHE A 422 10.67 -6.44 12.22
CA PHE A 422 10.08 -5.12 12.02
C PHE A 422 11.13 -4.03 11.80
N MET A 423 10.75 -3.03 11.01
CA MET A 423 11.50 -1.81 10.75
C MET A 423 10.65 -0.61 11.14
N LEU A 424 11.18 0.26 12.01
CA LEU A 424 10.62 1.56 12.33
C LEU A 424 11.65 2.63 11.99
N PHE A 425 11.29 3.61 11.20
CA PHE A 425 12.19 4.74 10.92
C PHE A 425 11.45 5.97 10.44
N TRP A 426 12.04 7.12 10.73
CA TRP A 426 11.53 8.41 10.29
C TRP A 426 12.00 8.74 8.86
N VAL A 427 11.12 9.39 8.10
CA VAL A 427 11.47 9.96 6.80
C VAL A 427 11.33 11.48 6.81
N PRO A 428 12.29 12.23 6.23
CA PRO A 428 12.18 13.67 6.08
C PRO A 428 11.05 14.06 5.11
N PRO A 429 9.99 14.75 5.58
CA PRO A 429 8.87 15.15 4.72
C PRO A 429 9.28 16.05 3.57
N ALA A 430 10.20 16.99 3.80
CA ALA A 430 10.67 17.89 2.75
C ALA A 430 11.35 17.14 1.59
N LEU A 431 12.02 16.01 1.88
CA LEU A 431 12.73 15.23 0.87
C LEU A 431 11.83 14.19 0.20
N MET A 432 10.98 13.51 0.99
CA MET A 432 10.19 12.37 0.49
C MET A 432 8.78 12.75 0.04
N ARG A 433 8.13 13.68 0.75
CA ARG A 433 6.75 14.13 0.46
C ARG A 433 6.66 15.43 -0.34
N GLY A 434 7.78 16.15 -0.49
CA GLY A 434 7.77 17.53 -0.99
C GLY A 434 7.09 18.52 -0.02
N ASP A 435 6.99 18.16 1.27
CA ASP A 435 6.37 18.98 2.30
C ASP A 435 7.43 19.80 3.05
N TYR A 436 7.46 21.09 2.76
CA TYR A 436 8.43 22.04 3.31
C TYR A 436 7.93 22.80 4.54
N ASP A 437 6.75 22.44 5.09
CA ASP A 437 6.29 23.05 6.34
C ASP A 437 7.26 22.64 7.48
N PRO A 438 7.91 23.61 8.16
CA PRO A 438 8.86 23.30 9.21
C PRO A 438 8.22 22.58 10.41
N THR A 439 6.91 22.69 10.59
CA THR A 439 6.18 22.03 11.68
C THR A 439 5.93 20.54 11.40
N HIS A 440 5.95 20.13 10.13
CA HIS A 440 5.71 18.74 9.74
C HIS A 440 6.98 17.90 9.78
N GLN A 441 8.19 18.47 9.92
CA GLN A 441 9.43 17.73 9.71
C GLN A 441 9.71 16.60 10.72
N GLN A 442 8.91 16.45 11.78
CA GLN A 442 9.01 15.38 12.77
C GLN A 442 7.65 14.70 13.01
N ASP A 443 6.75 14.81 12.04
CA ASP A 443 5.34 14.41 12.16
C ASP A 443 5.06 12.93 11.91
N ASN A 444 6.06 12.10 11.66
CA ASN A 444 5.88 10.67 11.41
C ASN A 444 6.78 9.83 12.31
N SER A 445 6.41 8.56 12.46
CA SER A 445 7.16 7.56 13.23
C SER A 445 7.12 7.80 14.75
N ASN A 446 6.03 8.38 15.27
CA ASN A 446 5.85 8.66 16.69
C ASN A 446 4.80 7.74 17.34
N HIS A 447 4.91 7.51 18.64
CA HIS A 447 3.90 6.84 19.47
C HIS A 447 3.54 5.41 19.03
N ASN A 448 4.43 4.72 18.34
CA ASN A 448 4.22 3.33 17.91
C ASN A 448 4.52 2.36 19.06
N ALA A 449 3.70 1.33 19.21
CA ALA A 449 3.85 0.32 20.25
C ALA A 449 4.02 -1.09 19.64
N PHE A 450 5.15 -1.73 19.92
CA PHE A 450 5.42 -3.12 19.55
C PHE A 450 5.34 -4.00 20.79
N VAL A 451 4.21 -4.69 20.98
CA VAL A 451 3.94 -5.37 22.24
C VAL A 451 3.55 -6.84 22.07
N LYS A 452 4.02 -7.73 22.96
CA LYS A 452 3.58 -9.15 23.00
C LYS A 452 3.76 -9.94 21.69
N ASN A 453 4.60 -9.48 20.76
CA ASN A 453 4.86 -10.22 19.53
C ASN A 453 5.77 -11.43 19.85
N GLU A 454 5.55 -12.53 19.14
CA GLU A 454 6.34 -13.75 19.20
C GLU A 454 7.32 -13.80 18.03
N LEU A 455 8.62 -13.79 18.32
CA LEU A 455 9.66 -13.46 17.35
C LEU A 455 10.65 -14.62 17.16
N GLY A 456 10.85 -15.03 15.91
CA GLY A 456 11.90 -15.97 15.51
C GLY A 456 11.58 -17.44 15.75
N TYR A 457 10.30 -17.80 15.92
CA TYR A 457 9.87 -19.19 15.97
C TYR A 457 8.47 -19.38 15.39
N SER A 458 8.24 -20.57 14.84
CA SER A 458 6.96 -20.93 14.23
C SER A 458 5.90 -21.28 15.28
N PRO A 459 4.61 -21.34 14.89
CA PRO A 459 3.54 -21.80 15.79
C PRO A 459 3.74 -23.22 16.35
N SER A 460 4.59 -24.05 15.72
CA SER A 460 4.95 -25.39 16.23
C SER A 460 6.14 -25.37 17.21
N GLY A 461 6.72 -24.20 17.48
CA GLY A 461 7.89 -24.01 18.33
C GLY A 461 9.22 -24.25 17.62
N GLU A 462 9.24 -24.39 16.30
CA GLU A 462 10.48 -24.49 15.53
C GLU A 462 11.21 -23.16 15.52
N VAL A 463 12.51 -23.17 15.86
CA VAL A 463 13.33 -21.96 15.89
C VAL A 463 13.72 -21.57 14.47
N LEU A 464 13.08 -20.53 13.96
CA LEU A 464 13.23 -19.97 12.62
C LEU A 464 13.48 -18.46 12.76
N PRO A 465 14.72 -18.05 13.09
CA PRO A 465 15.00 -16.67 13.48
C PRO A 465 14.78 -15.68 12.34
N ASN A 466 14.37 -14.47 12.71
CA ASN A 466 14.53 -13.32 11.83
C ASN A 466 16.02 -12.91 11.78
N GLY A 467 16.43 -12.12 10.78
CA GLY A 467 17.79 -11.58 10.74
C GLY A 467 18.10 -10.70 11.96
N MET A 468 17.19 -9.76 12.20
CA MET A 468 17.08 -8.96 13.41
C MET A 468 15.61 -8.82 13.77
N ASP A 469 15.24 -8.79 15.04
CA ASP A 469 13.81 -8.67 15.38
C ASP A 469 13.30 -7.24 15.18
N PHE A 470 14.08 -6.24 15.60
CA PHE A 470 13.74 -4.82 15.46
C PHE A 470 14.89 -3.97 14.91
N TYR A 471 14.69 -3.39 13.73
CA TYR A 471 15.46 -2.25 13.27
C TYR A 471 14.74 -0.96 13.65
N TRP A 472 15.45 -0.07 14.35
CA TRP A 472 15.00 1.28 14.64
C TRP A 472 16.10 2.29 14.34
N ASP A 473 15.74 3.36 13.61
CA ASP A 473 16.65 4.47 13.34
C ASP A 473 16.83 5.40 14.55
N GLU A 474 16.17 5.12 15.68
CA GLU A 474 16.19 5.91 16.93
C GLU A 474 15.36 7.20 16.86
N ALA A 475 14.60 7.42 15.79
CA ALA A 475 13.74 8.59 15.64
C ALA A 475 12.36 8.38 16.28
N GLY A 476 11.69 9.51 16.51
CA GLY A 476 10.32 9.57 16.99
C GLY A 476 10.18 9.53 18.51
N GLU A 477 9.23 10.32 19.01
CA GLU A 477 8.81 10.34 20.40
C GLU A 477 7.73 9.30 20.66
N GLY A 478 7.65 8.77 21.88
CA GLY A 478 6.55 7.91 22.31
C GLY A 478 6.61 6.46 21.85
N ASN A 479 7.62 6.07 21.07
CA ASN A 479 7.76 4.69 20.61
C ASN A 479 8.18 3.77 21.77
N CYS A 480 7.61 2.56 21.82
CA CYS A 480 7.91 1.60 22.87
C CYS A 480 7.85 0.13 22.42
N TRP A 481 8.57 -0.71 23.16
CA TRP A 481 8.65 -2.16 22.98
C TRP A 481 8.43 -2.84 24.32
N GLN A 482 7.46 -3.75 24.42
CA GLN A 482 7.13 -4.38 25.69
C GLN A 482 6.64 -5.82 25.54
N ASP A 483 7.07 -6.70 26.44
CA ASP A 483 6.57 -8.08 26.56
C ASP A 483 6.71 -8.93 25.27
N ASN A 484 7.58 -8.55 24.33
CA ASN A 484 7.87 -9.35 23.15
C ASN A 484 8.64 -10.63 23.53
N LEU A 485 8.22 -11.76 22.96
CA LEU A 485 8.70 -13.09 23.29
C LEU A 485 9.59 -13.63 22.18
N THR A 486 10.61 -14.40 22.56
CA THR A 486 11.48 -15.14 21.64
C THR A 486 11.53 -16.61 22.04
N ALA A 487 12.11 -17.45 21.17
CA ALA A 487 12.30 -18.86 21.48
C ALA A 487 13.10 -19.05 22.81
N PRO A 488 12.85 -20.14 23.58
CA PRO A 488 13.57 -20.39 24.82
C PRO A 488 15.10 -20.34 24.66
N GLY A 489 15.77 -19.58 25.53
CA GLY A 489 17.22 -19.39 25.47
C GLY A 489 17.69 -18.30 24.50
N LYS A 490 16.76 -17.59 23.86
CA LYS A 490 17.03 -16.43 23.02
C LYS A 490 16.71 -15.10 23.74
N GLU A 491 17.15 -14.02 23.12
CA GLU A 491 16.83 -12.64 23.46
C GLU A 491 16.36 -11.91 22.20
N VAL A 492 15.55 -10.86 22.39
CA VAL A 492 15.14 -9.97 21.31
C VAL A 492 16.37 -9.29 20.74
N THR A 493 16.54 -9.37 19.42
CA THR A 493 17.66 -8.74 18.70
C THR A 493 17.26 -7.38 18.15
N HIS A 494 18.13 -6.38 18.30
CA HIS A 494 17.86 -5.02 17.80
C HIS A 494 19.15 -4.24 17.54
N ASN A 495 19.05 -3.13 16.79
CA ASN A 495 20.19 -2.28 16.42
C ASN A 495 20.41 -1.08 17.36
N TYR A 496 19.65 -0.92 18.44
CA TYR A 496 19.85 0.19 19.40
C TYR A 496 20.83 -0.18 20.53
N VAL A 497 21.77 0.72 20.84
CA VAL A 497 22.90 0.41 21.74
C VAL A 497 22.50 0.36 23.22
N VAL A 498 21.50 1.15 23.62
CA VAL A 498 21.13 1.33 25.05
C VAL A 498 20.04 0.35 25.51
N GLY A 499 19.37 -0.32 24.56
CA GLY A 499 18.20 -1.17 24.81
C GLY A 499 16.91 -0.44 24.45
N LEU A 500 15.96 -1.19 23.87
CA LEU A 500 14.68 -0.62 23.43
C LEU A 500 13.87 -0.07 24.63
N PRO A 501 13.27 1.12 24.53
CA PRO A 501 12.45 1.69 25.59
C PRO A 501 11.17 0.88 25.82
N ASP A 502 10.77 0.75 27.08
CA ASP A 502 9.48 0.16 27.46
C ASP A 502 8.34 1.18 27.41
N CYS A 503 7.08 0.72 27.46
CA CYS A 503 5.94 1.64 27.35
C CYS A 503 5.66 2.44 28.64
N GLY A 504 6.36 2.17 29.74
CA GLY A 504 6.37 3.03 30.92
C GLY A 504 7.35 4.20 30.82
N ASN A 505 8.39 4.07 29.98
CA ASN A 505 9.41 5.07 29.68
C ASN A 505 9.70 5.09 28.17
N PRO A 506 8.73 5.53 27.35
CA PRO A 506 8.84 5.47 25.89
C PRO A 506 9.94 6.41 25.36
N SER A 507 10.27 6.29 24.08
CA SER A 507 11.27 7.16 23.44
C SER A 507 10.94 8.65 23.64
N GLN A 508 11.98 9.48 23.83
CA GLN A 508 11.82 10.90 24.17
C GLN A 508 12.47 11.84 23.13
N TRP A 509 13.10 11.28 22.10
CA TRP A 509 13.94 12.02 21.18
C TRP A 509 13.36 11.94 19.77
N PRO A 510 12.98 13.07 19.17
CA PRO A 510 12.39 13.05 17.84
C PRO A 510 13.45 12.89 16.73
N ILE A 511 14.72 13.18 17.03
CA ILE A 511 15.82 13.11 16.05
C ILE A 511 16.49 11.75 16.15
N GLY A 512 16.40 10.97 15.07
CA GLY A 512 17.05 9.69 14.97
C GLY A 512 18.57 9.76 14.82
N ASN A 513 19.17 8.57 14.79
CA ASN A 513 20.57 8.37 14.50
C ASN A 513 20.84 8.66 13.02
N LEU A 514 21.50 9.79 12.78
CA LEU A 514 21.77 10.28 11.43
C LEU A 514 22.46 9.23 10.54
N VAL A 515 23.37 8.42 11.08
CA VAL A 515 24.06 7.38 10.29
C VAL A 515 23.04 6.35 9.79
N LYS A 516 22.19 5.84 10.67
CA LYS A 516 21.14 4.87 10.31
C LYS A 516 20.16 5.44 9.30
N THR A 517 19.68 6.67 9.52
CA THR A 517 18.75 7.32 8.58
C THR A 517 19.41 7.56 7.21
N THR A 518 20.68 8.00 7.18
CA THR A 518 21.38 8.23 5.89
C THR A 518 21.64 6.97 5.09
N GLN A 519 21.74 5.80 5.75
CA GLN A 519 21.88 4.51 5.07
C GLN A 519 20.63 4.10 4.28
N LEU A 520 19.46 4.68 4.58
CA LEU A 520 18.20 4.36 3.89
C LEU A 520 18.00 5.19 2.61
N LEU A 521 18.66 6.34 2.48
CA LEU A 521 18.48 7.28 1.37
C LEU A 521 18.80 6.72 -0.02
N PRO A 522 19.84 5.89 -0.23
CA PRO A 522 20.15 5.39 -1.57
C PRO A 522 19.02 4.60 -2.23
N CYS A 523 18.13 3.98 -1.44
CA CYS A 523 17.01 3.21 -1.96
C CYS A 523 15.86 4.07 -2.47
N ALA A 524 15.78 5.34 -2.06
CA ALA A 524 14.72 6.26 -2.46
C ALA A 524 14.75 6.63 -3.96
N VAL A 525 15.88 6.39 -4.65
CA VAL A 525 16.03 6.69 -6.08
C VAL A 525 15.81 5.47 -6.98
N TYR A 526 15.35 4.35 -6.43
CA TYR A 526 14.93 3.20 -7.24
C TYR A 526 13.90 3.62 -8.27
N ASP A 527 14.10 3.16 -9.50
CA ASP A 527 13.12 3.25 -10.57
C ASP A 527 13.17 1.95 -11.38
N ARG A 528 12.00 1.32 -11.54
CA ARG A 528 11.86 0.00 -12.18
C ARG A 528 12.45 -0.08 -13.59
N TYR A 529 12.60 1.04 -14.29
CA TYR A 529 13.06 1.06 -15.69
C TYR A 529 14.43 1.74 -15.85
N SER A 530 14.66 2.84 -15.16
CA SER A 530 15.81 3.73 -15.36
C SER A 530 16.88 3.61 -14.28
N ASN A 531 16.56 3.04 -13.11
CA ASN A 531 17.50 2.87 -12.02
C ASN A 531 17.14 1.64 -11.17
N THR A 532 17.30 0.46 -11.79
CA THR A 532 16.85 -0.83 -11.25
C THR A 532 17.70 -1.38 -10.10
N ASP A 533 18.91 -0.85 -9.95
CA ASP A 533 19.85 -1.20 -8.89
C ASP A 533 20.61 0.04 -8.39
N PRO A 534 19.98 0.87 -7.54
CA PRO A 534 20.62 2.09 -7.04
C PRO A 534 21.88 1.81 -6.25
N VAL A 535 22.97 2.48 -6.61
CA VAL A 535 24.27 2.30 -5.94
C VAL A 535 24.17 2.61 -4.44
N GLY A 536 24.50 1.60 -3.63
CA GLY A 536 24.50 1.71 -2.17
C GLY A 536 23.15 1.43 -1.52
N CYS A 537 22.13 1.05 -2.29
CA CYS A 537 20.89 0.50 -1.77
C CYS A 537 21.04 -1.01 -1.55
N ASP A 538 21.01 -1.45 -0.29
CA ASP A 538 21.09 -2.88 0.04
C ASP A 538 19.70 -3.53 0.18
N TRP A 539 18.61 -2.75 0.09
CA TRP A 539 17.24 -3.24 0.26
C TRP A 539 16.84 -4.29 -0.79
N LEU A 540 17.37 -4.15 -2.01
CA LEU A 540 17.01 -4.96 -3.17
C LEU A 540 17.83 -6.26 -3.25
N ASP A 541 18.80 -6.43 -2.37
CA ASP A 541 19.60 -7.64 -2.26
C ASP A 541 18.87 -8.72 -1.45
N THR A 542 19.10 -9.97 -1.84
CA THR A 542 18.65 -11.13 -1.06
C THR A 542 19.43 -11.19 0.26
N PRO A 543 18.78 -10.98 1.42
CA PRO A 543 19.47 -11.03 2.71
C PRO A 543 19.95 -12.45 3.03
N GLU A 544 21.03 -12.56 3.81
CA GLU A 544 21.53 -13.85 4.26
C GLU A 544 20.52 -14.56 5.17
N LYS A 545 20.31 -15.86 4.95
CA LYS A 545 19.47 -16.65 5.85
C LYS A 545 20.10 -16.72 7.25
N PRO A 546 19.38 -16.32 8.31
CA PRO A 546 19.92 -16.34 9.66
C PRO A 546 20.21 -17.75 10.16
N ALA A 547 21.29 -17.91 10.92
CA ALA A 547 21.60 -19.17 11.58
C ALA A 547 20.65 -19.43 12.76
N THR A 548 20.35 -20.70 13.06
CA THR A 548 19.42 -21.07 14.14
C THR A 548 19.92 -20.68 15.54
N ASP A 549 21.21 -20.38 15.70
CA ASP A 549 21.83 -19.94 16.95
C ASP A 549 21.82 -18.41 17.16
N THR A 550 21.40 -17.61 16.17
CA THR A 550 21.21 -16.15 16.29
C THR A 550 20.40 -15.79 17.54
N GLY A 551 20.88 -14.80 18.33
CA GLY A 551 20.20 -14.32 19.54
C GLY A 551 20.37 -15.21 20.79
N ALA A 552 21.31 -16.17 20.82
CA ALA A 552 21.55 -17.00 21.99
C ALA A 552 22.04 -16.18 23.21
N ARG A 553 21.48 -16.48 24.40
CA ARG A 553 21.89 -15.92 25.71
C ARG A 553 23.36 -16.25 26.01
N GLY A 554 24.28 -15.43 25.52
CA GLY A 554 25.72 -15.52 25.83
C GLY A 554 26.69 -15.79 24.67
N GLY A 555 26.30 -15.61 23.41
CA GLY A 555 27.19 -15.83 22.25
C GLY A 555 27.37 -14.58 21.37
N THR A 556 28.53 -13.92 21.52
CA THR A 556 29.13 -12.90 20.62
C THR A 556 28.26 -11.69 20.21
N ARG A 557 28.61 -10.52 20.76
CA ARG A 557 28.39 -9.22 20.10
C ARG A 557 28.75 -9.35 18.62
N ALA A 558 27.85 -8.95 17.72
CA ALA A 558 28.16 -8.80 16.31
C ALA A 558 29.47 -8.02 16.15
N ALA A 559 30.34 -8.53 15.27
CA ALA A 559 31.65 -7.96 14.99
C ALA A 559 31.51 -6.48 14.63
N GLY A 560 32.31 -5.65 15.30
CA GLY A 560 32.26 -4.20 15.22
C GLY A 560 32.41 -3.67 13.79
N ALA A 561 31.71 -2.55 13.56
CA ALA A 561 32.11 -1.58 12.56
C ALA A 561 33.61 -1.22 12.73
N PRO A 562 34.33 -0.84 11.66
CA PRO A 562 35.73 -0.45 11.76
C PRO A 562 35.88 0.72 12.75
N GLU A 563 36.77 0.51 13.72
CA GLU A 563 37.18 1.48 14.73
C GLU A 563 37.97 2.60 14.03
N GLU A 564 37.40 3.80 13.90
CA GLU A 564 38.17 5.02 13.62
C GLU A 564 38.39 5.82 14.92
N ASP A 565 39.67 6.06 15.20
CA ASP A 565 40.22 6.75 16.36
C ASP A 565 39.75 8.22 16.50
N GLY A 566 39.30 8.58 17.72
CA GLY A 566 39.63 9.86 18.35
C GLY A 566 38.56 10.97 18.36
N PRO A 567 38.42 11.71 19.48
CA PRO A 567 37.32 12.65 19.71
C PRO A 567 37.58 14.00 19.01
N GLY A 568 36.90 14.24 17.90
CA GLY A 568 36.82 15.54 17.24
C GLY A 568 35.37 15.93 17.07
N THR A 569 34.80 16.61 18.06
CA THR A 569 33.48 17.26 17.97
C THR A 569 33.43 18.20 16.76
N PRO A 570 32.39 18.15 15.91
CA PRO A 570 31.94 19.33 15.20
C PRO A 570 30.64 19.82 15.83
N ALA A 571 30.78 20.72 16.81
CA ALA A 571 29.71 21.57 17.32
C ALA A 571 29.28 22.63 16.26
N ALA A 572 29.11 22.23 15.00
CA ALA A 572 28.92 23.16 13.89
C ALA A 572 27.97 22.57 12.83
N LEU A 573 26.77 22.16 13.24
CA LEU A 573 25.63 22.06 12.33
C LEU A 573 24.28 22.31 13.05
N VAL A 574 24.29 23.18 14.07
CA VAL A 574 23.07 23.69 14.76
C VAL A 574 22.66 25.07 14.19
N ALA A 575 23.12 25.42 12.98
CA ALA A 575 22.96 26.77 12.43
C ALA A 575 22.20 26.86 11.09
N VAL A 576 21.50 25.82 10.65
CA VAL A 576 20.70 25.88 9.40
C VAL A 576 19.18 25.95 9.65
N THR A 577 18.71 25.65 10.87
CA THR A 577 17.27 25.75 11.21
C THR A 577 16.83 27.10 11.80
N LEU A 578 17.73 28.09 11.95
CA LEU A 578 17.40 29.38 12.60
C LEU A 578 17.69 30.65 11.78
N LEU A 579 18.05 30.55 10.49
CA LEU A 579 18.25 31.73 9.62
C LEU A 579 17.28 31.83 8.42
N GLY A 580 16.31 30.93 8.31
CA GLY A 580 15.18 31.07 7.36
C GLY A 580 14.10 32.06 7.80
N ALA A 581 14.03 32.38 9.10
CA ALA A 581 12.95 33.18 9.69
C ALA A 581 13.18 34.71 9.70
N LEU A 582 14.28 35.22 9.13
CA LEU A 582 14.56 36.67 9.11
C LEU A 582 14.92 37.26 7.72
N GLY A 583 14.72 36.49 6.64
CA GLY A 583 15.13 36.87 5.28
C GLY A 583 14.01 37.31 4.32
N ILE A 584 12.72 37.18 4.69
CA ILE A 584 11.60 37.53 3.80
C ILE A 584 10.73 38.60 4.47
N ARG A 585 11.27 39.82 4.58
CA ARG A 585 10.46 41.04 4.82
C ARG A 585 10.93 42.29 4.05
N VAL A 586 11.73 42.17 2.98
CA VAL A 586 12.14 43.35 2.18
C VAL A 586 11.90 43.24 0.66
N ALA A 587 11.45 42.11 0.11
CA ALA A 587 11.18 42.00 -1.33
C ALA A 587 9.68 42.04 -1.72
N GLY A 588 8.79 42.45 -0.81
CA GLY A 588 7.33 42.49 -1.02
C GLY A 588 6.73 43.86 -1.32
N ALA A 589 7.54 44.85 -1.71
CA ALA A 589 7.04 46.20 -1.99
C ALA A 589 7.75 46.83 -3.19
N ARG A 590 7.54 46.31 -4.41
CA ARG A 590 7.77 47.08 -5.65
C ARG A 590 7.17 46.54 -6.96
N VAL A 591 6.32 45.51 -6.96
CA VAL A 591 5.73 44.97 -8.21
C VAL A 591 4.20 45.06 -8.27
N ALA A 592 3.56 45.86 -7.40
CA ALA A 592 2.12 46.13 -7.44
C ALA A 592 1.74 47.49 -8.06
N GLY A 593 2.61 48.09 -8.89
CA GLY A 593 2.44 49.48 -9.37
C GLY A 593 2.36 49.72 -10.88
N ALA A 594 2.53 48.70 -11.73
CA ALA A 594 2.78 48.94 -13.16
C ALA A 594 1.91 48.11 -14.15
N ARG A 595 0.73 47.63 -13.74
CA ARG A 595 -0.21 46.93 -14.64
C ARG A 595 -1.68 47.40 -14.54
N ARG A 596 -1.88 48.65 -14.12
CA ARG A 596 -3.16 49.38 -14.26
C ARG A 596 -2.90 50.76 -14.82
N ARG A 597 -2.66 50.85 -16.13
CA ARG A 597 -2.80 52.04 -16.99
C ARG A 597 -2.29 51.62 -18.37
N HIS A 598 -3.18 51.63 -19.36
CA HIS A 598 -3.02 51.32 -20.78
C HIS A 598 -3.76 50.07 -21.22
N GLU A 599 -5.09 50.15 -21.22
CA GLU A 599 -5.96 49.66 -22.30
C GLU A 599 -7.40 50.16 -22.05
N GLU A 600 -7.54 51.48 -22.03
CA GLU A 600 -8.75 52.17 -22.46
C GLU A 600 -8.26 53.35 -23.31
N VAL A 601 -8.77 53.42 -24.54
CA VAL A 601 -8.76 54.51 -25.56
C VAL A 601 -8.25 54.02 -26.92
N GLY A 602 -9.20 53.78 -27.84
CA GLY A 602 -9.01 54.08 -29.26
C GLY A 602 -9.53 53.07 -30.28
N SER A 603 -10.81 53.24 -30.69
CA SER A 603 -11.46 52.80 -31.95
C SER A 603 -11.56 51.32 -32.29
#